data_AF-A0A2N5MNR5-F1
#
_entry.id   AF-A0A2N5MNR5-F1
#
_cell.length_a   1.000
_cell.length_b   1.000
_cell.length_c   1.000
_cell.angle_alpha   90.00
_cell.angle_beta   90.00
_cell.angle_gamma   90.00
#
_symmetry.space_group_name_H-M   'P 1'
#
loop_
_entity.id
_entity.type
_entity.pdbx_description
1 polymer ?
#
loop_
_entity_poly.entity_id
_entity_poly.type
_entity_poly.pdbx_seq_one_letter_code
_entity_poly.pdbx_strand_id
1 'polypeptide(L)'
;MSIAVDNGATWTRYTDGITINQDGNRKIIYRAVDKVHNVSETKAVEVNVKSATLKNTEKMVLAADAVAGIKKSIIGHLQTAGRTLEKKQNDSEDIVYKNLEKLSDRIKHYPKQLMSAEDKKGITAMIDYITEHRTESQK
;
A
#
# COMPACT_ATOMS: atom_id res chain seq x y z
N MET A 1 -20.15 19.42 -3.93
CA MET A 1 -19.10 18.61 -4.61
C MET A 1 -19.78 17.39 -5.20
N SER A 2 -19.40 16.99 -6.42
CA SER A 2 -19.84 15.73 -7.04
C SER A 2 -18.60 14.93 -7.42
N ILE A 3 -18.62 13.63 -7.15
CA ILE A 3 -17.50 12.72 -7.38
C ILE A 3 -18.00 11.51 -8.17
N ALA A 4 -17.16 11.03 -9.08
CA ALA A 4 -17.38 9.83 -9.88
C ALA A 4 -16.14 8.93 -9.75
N VAL A 5 -16.37 7.64 -9.51
CA VAL A 5 -15.29 6.63 -9.37
C VAL A 5 -15.18 5.71 -10.59
N ASP A 6 -16.12 5.82 -11.53
CA ASP A 6 -16.21 5.03 -12.76
C ASP A 6 -15.87 5.86 -14.01
N ASN A 7 -14.72 6.54 -14.00
CA ASN A 7 -14.31 7.39 -15.14
C ASN A 7 -15.34 8.47 -15.54
N GLY A 8 -16.18 8.93 -14.61
CA GLY A 8 -17.18 9.97 -14.89
C GLY A 8 -18.51 9.45 -15.45
N ALA A 9 -18.73 8.12 -15.50
CA ALA A 9 -19.97 7.53 -15.98
C ALA A 9 -21.17 7.84 -15.06
N THR A 10 -20.94 7.89 -13.75
CA THR A 10 -21.98 8.21 -12.75
C THR A 10 -21.46 9.28 -11.80
N TRP A 11 -22.16 10.43 -11.76
CA TRP A 11 -21.85 11.53 -10.86
C TRP A 11 -22.72 11.43 -9.61
N THR A 12 -22.12 11.06 -8.49
CA THR A 12 -22.81 11.02 -7.21
C THR A 12 -22.49 12.30 -6.43
N ARG A 13 -23.51 12.92 -5.85
CA ARG A 13 -23.31 14.07 -4.95
C ARG A 13 -22.73 13.54 -3.65
N TYR A 14 -21.51 13.95 -3.32
CA TYR A 14 -20.84 13.55 -2.09
C TYR A 14 -20.76 14.75 -1.14
N THR A 15 -21.31 14.57 0.06
CA THR A 15 -21.24 15.50 1.20
C THR A 15 -20.35 14.98 2.32
N ASP A 16 -19.99 13.70 2.28
CA ASP A 16 -19.21 12.99 3.28
C ASP A 16 -17.94 12.37 2.66
N GLY A 17 -17.04 11.86 3.51
CA GLY A 17 -15.81 11.19 3.08
C GLY A 17 -16.08 9.97 2.20
N ILE A 18 -15.17 9.68 1.27
CA ILE A 18 -15.22 8.49 0.40
C ILE A 18 -14.29 7.42 0.95
N THR A 19 -14.83 6.21 1.14
CA THR A 19 -14.07 5.03 1.55
C THR A 19 -13.72 4.16 0.33
N ILE A 20 -12.45 3.80 0.16
CA ILE A 20 -11.95 2.98 -0.95
C ILE A 20 -11.19 1.78 -0.37
N ASN A 21 -11.85 0.62 -0.34
CA ASN A 21 -11.34 -0.57 0.35
C ASN A 21 -11.09 -1.78 -0.56
N GLN A 22 -11.09 -1.61 -1.89
CA GLN A 22 -10.82 -2.71 -2.80
C GLN A 22 -9.56 -2.45 -3.60
N ASP A 23 -8.76 -3.49 -3.75
CA ASP A 23 -7.52 -3.49 -4.51
C ASP A 23 -7.72 -3.06 -5.97
N GLY A 24 -6.76 -2.31 -6.50
CA GLY A 24 -6.71 -1.90 -7.90
C GLY A 24 -6.41 -0.42 -8.11
N ASN A 25 -6.15 -0.08 -9.37
CA ASN A 25 -6.06 1.30 -9.83
C ASN A 25 -7.46 1.90 -9.94
N ARG A 26 -7.67 3.05 -9.33
CA ARG A 26 -8.92 3.80 -9.40
C ARG A 26 -8.62 5.25 -9.76
N LYS A 27 -9.43 5.79 -10.66
CA LYS A 27 -9.39 7.21 -11.02
C LYS A 27 -10.61 7.87 -10.41
N ILE A 28 -10.39 8.67 -9.37
CA ILE A 28 -11.44 9.49 -8.77
C ILE A 28 -11.53 10.78 -9.58
N ILE A 29 -12.70 11.03 -10.16
CA ILE A 29 -12.98 12.25 -10.91
C ILE A 29 -13.92 13.12 -10.08
N TYR A 30 -13.58 14.40 -9.90
CA TYR A 30 -14.37 15.32 -9.08
C TYR A 30 -14.62 16.66 -9.76
N ARG A 31 -15.78 17.25 -9.46
CA ARG A 31 -16.16 18.62 -9.83
C ARG A 31 -16.95 19.29 -8.71
N ALA A 32 -16.77 20.59 -8.54
CA ALA A 32 -17.57 21.40 -7.64
C ALA A 32 -18.74 22.04 -8.40
N VAL A 33 -19.86 22.26 -7.71
CA VAL A 33 -20.98 23.06 -8.21
C VAL A 33 -21.28 24.10 -7.14
N ASP A 34 -21.32 25.38 -7.51
CA ASP A 34 -21.64 26.46 -6.59
C ASP A 34 -23.16 26.63 -6.39
N LYS A 35 -23.57 27.56 -5.52
CA LYS A 35 -25.00 27.82 -5.22
C LYS A 35 -25.79 28.40 -6.41
N VAL A 36 -25.10 28.94 -7.41
CA VAL A 36 -25.69 29.52 -8.62
C VAL A 36 -25.50 28.61 -9.84
N HIS A 37 -25.15 27.33 -9.62
CA HIS A 37 -25.00 26.27 -10.62
C HIS A 37 -23.79 26.39 -11.57
N ASN A 38 -22.76 27.16 -11.23
CA ASN A 38 -21.50 27.08 -11.97
C ASN A 38 -20.77 25.78 -11.61
N VAL A 39 -20.28 25.07 -12.63
CA VAL A 39 -19.56 23.81 -12.50
C VAL A 39 -18.06 24.07 -12.67
N SER A 40 -17.23 23.61 -11.73
CA SER A 40 -15.78 23.72 -11.84
C SER A 40 -15.24 22.81 -12.95
N GLU A 41 -14.02 23.09 -13.41
CA GLU A 41 -13.26 22.13 -14.21
C GLU A 41 -13.17 20.77 -13.52
N THR A 42 -13.22 19.72 -14.32
CA THR A 42 -13.15 18.35 -13.85
C THR A 42 -11.69 18.01 -13.51
N LYS A 43 -11.46 17.53 -12.29
CA LYS A 43 -10.13 17.11 -11.83
C LYS A 43 -10.12 15.61 -11.56
N ALA A 44 -8.95 15.00 -11.66
CA ALA A 44 -8.76 13.57 -11.42
C ALA A 44 -7.63 13.30 -10.42
N VAL A 45 -7.82 12.28 -9.59
CA VAL A 45 -6.79 11.72 -8.70
C VAL A 45 -6.71 10.22 -8.96
N GLU A 46 -5.50 9.72 -9.15
CA GLU A 46 -5.24 8.29 -9.25
C GLU A 46 -4.96 7.73 -7.84
N VAL A 47 -5.64 6.65 -7.51
CA VAL A 47 -5.50 5.93 -6.24
C VAL A 47 -5.16 4.48 -6.56
N ASN A 48 -4.06 3.99 -6.01
CA ASN A 48 -3.68 2.59 -6.06
C ASN A 48 -3.92 1.97 -4.69
N VAL A 49 -4.87 1.04 -4.61
CA VAL A 49 -5.12 0.26 -3.39
C VAL A 49 -4.48 -1.12 -3.58
N LYS A 50 -3.71 -1.56 -2.59
CA LYS A 50 -3.20 -2.94 -2.51
C LYS A 50 -3.34 -3.46 -1.09
N SER A 51 -3.86 -4.67 -0.96
CA SER A 51 -3.89 -5.38 0.30
C SER A 51 -2.46 -5.55 0.80
N ALA A 52 -2.19 -5.08 2.00
CA ALA A 52 -0.90 -5.20 2.66
C ALA A 52 -0.71 -6.65 3.14
N THR A 53 -0.28 -7.51 2.20
CA THR A 53 0.09 -8.91 2.46
C THR A 53 1.55 -9.10 2.10
N LEU A 54 2.22 -10.05 2.75
CA LEU A 54 3.64 -10.35 2.45
C LEU A 54 3.86 -10.62 0.96
N LYS A 55 2.92 -11.33 0.31
CA LYS A 55 2.96 -11.63 -1.13
C LYS A 55 2.85 -10.38 -2.00
N ASN A 56 2.02 -9.41 -1.63
CA ASN A 56 1.91 -8.15 -2.38
C ASN A 56 3.13 -7.26 -2.14
N THR A 57 3.69 -7.25 -0.93
CA THR A 57 4.96 -6.58 -0.63
C THR A 57 6.10 -7.18 -1.46
N GLU A 58 6.17 -8.51 -1.62
CA GLU A 58 7.16 -9.16 -2.50
C GLU A 58 7.05 -8.69 -3.95
N LYS A 59 5.82 -8.65 -4.50
CA LYS A 59 5.57 -8.13 -5.86
C LYS A 59 6.00 -6.67 -6.00
N MET A 60 5.78 -5.87 -4.97
CA MET A 60 6.21 -4.47 -4.94
C MET A 60 7.73 -4.35 -4.98
N VAL A 61 8.44 -5.16 -4.18
CA VAL A 61 9.91 -5.19 -4.17
C VAL A 61 10.49 -5.65 -5.51
N LEU A 62 9.83 -6.60 -6.20
CA LEU A 62 10.23 -7.03 -7.54
C LEU A 62 10.16 -5.88 -8.56
N ALA A 63 9.08 -5.10 -8.50
CA ALA A 63 8.84 -3.97 -9.40
C ALA A 63 9.64 -2.71 -9.07
N ALA A 64 10.12 -2.57 -7.82
CA ALA A 64 10.80 -1.37 -7.34
C ALA A 64 12.05 -1.00 -8.14
N ASP A 65 12.39 0.28 -8.21
CA ASP A 65 13.70 0.73 -8.67
C ASP A 65 14.72 0.57 -7.52
N ALA A 66 15.38 -0.59 -7.51
CA ALA A 66 16.34 -0.97 -6.48
C ALA A 66 17.42 -1.90 -7.02
N VAL A 67 18.58 -1.89 -6.36
CA VAL A 67 19.71 -2.77 -6.71
C VAL A 67 19.29 -4.24 -6.53
N ALA A 68 19.66 -5.10 -7.49
CA ALA A 68 19.24 -6.51 -7.53
C ALA A 68 19.55 -7.28 -6.23
N GLY A 69 20.70 -7.02 -5.59
CA GLY A 69 21.07 -7.65 -4.32
C GLY A 69 20.13 -7.26 -3.16
N ILE A 70 19.68 -6.00 -3.12
CA ILE A 70 18.73 -5.50 -2.12
C ILE A 70 17.36 -6.13 -2.33
N LYS A 71 16.88 -6.21 -3.59
CA LYS A 71 15.63 -6.90 -3.92
C LYS A 71 15.63 -8.35 -3.40
N LYS A 72 16.68 -9.11 -3.72
CA LYS A 72 16.83 -10.51 -3.26
C LYS A 72 16.83 -10.61 -1.74
N SER A 73 17.55 -9.72 -1.05
CA SER A 73 17.60 -9.72 0.41
C SER A 73 16.22 -9.47 1.03
N ILE A 74 15.51 -8.43 0.60
CA ILE A 74 14.18 -8.10 1.14
C ILE A 74 13.19 -9.24 0.87
N ILE A 75 13.15 -9.75 -0.35
CA ILE A 75 12.28 -10.88 -0.72
C ILE A 75 12.58 -12.10 0.15
N GLY A 76 13.85 -12.41 0.40
CA GLY A 76 14.23 -13.53 1.27
C GLY A 76 13.71 -13.39 2.71
N HIS A 77 13.71 -12.17 3.26
CA HIS A 77 13.11 -11.90 4.57
C HIS A 77 11.58 -12.06 4.54
N LEU A 78 10.90 -11.53 3.52
CA LEU A 78 9.44 -11.64 3.37
C LEU A 78 8.99 -13.09 3.21
N GLN A 79 9.69 -13.87 2.39
CA GLN A 79 9.39 -15.30 2.19
C GLN A 79 9.65 -16.14 3.45
N THR A 80 10.67 -15.78 4.22
CA THR A 80 10.95 -16.46 5.50
C THR A 80 9.89 -16.12 6.54
N ALA A 81 9.46 -14.86 6.61
CA ALA A 81 8.33 -14.45 7.43
C ALA A 81 7.05 -15.21 7.05
N GLY A 82 6.71 -15.24 5.75
CA GLY A 82 5.51 -15.92 5.25
C GLY A 82 5.48 -17.40 5.61
N ARG A 83 6.57 -18.13 5.34
CA ARG A 83 6.69 -19.56 5.69
C ARG A 83 6.56 -19.84 7.19
N THR A 84 7.03 -18.93 8.04
CA THR A 84 6.94 -19.11 9.50
C THR A 84 5.52 -18.82 9.99
N LEU A 85 4.86 -17.79 9.47
CA LEU A 85 3.46 -17.47 9.81
C LEU A 85 2.50 -18.57 9.33
N GLU A 86 2.74 -19.16 8.15
CA GLU A 86 1.95 -20.28 7.62
C GLU A 86 2.00 -21.54 8.51
N LYS A 87 3.13 -21.76 9.22
CA LYS A 87 3.29 -22.89 10.14
C LYS A 87 2.50 -22.73 11.45
N LYS A 88 1.87 -21.56 11.70
CA LYS A 88 1.02 -21.26 12.87
C LYS A 88 1.64 -21.62 14.24
N GLN A 89 2.97 -21.52 14.38
CA GLN A 89 3.64 -21.66 15.67
C GLN A 89 3.64 -20.33 16.41
N ASN A 90 2.86 -20.26 17.50
CA ASN A 90 2.60 -19.05 18.26
C ASN A 90 3.90 -18.44 18.85
N ASP A 91 4.82 -19.28 19.32
CA ASP A 91 6.11 -18.83 19.89
C ASP A 91 7.03 -18.14 18.87
N SER A 92 6.85 -18.39 17.58
CA SER A 92 7.68 -17.82 16.51
C SER A 92 7.06 -16.57 15.87
N GLU A 93 5.78 -16.30 16.12
CA GLU A 93 5.06 -15.21 15.45
C GLU A 93 5.59 -13.83 15.85
N ASP A 94 5.78 -13.59 17.16
CA ASP A 94 6.33 -12.34 17.69
C ASP A 94 7.73 -12.05 17.12
N ILE A 95 8.56 -13.08 16.99
CA ILE A 95 9.91 -12.99 16.41
C ILE A 95 9.83 -12.58 14.93
N VAL A 96 8.87 -13.13 14.18
CA VAL A 96 8.66 -12.77 12.77
C VAL A 96 8.29 -11.30 12.63
N TYR A 97 7.32 -10.81 13.41
CA TYR A 97 6.90 -9.40 13.33
C TYR A 97 8.02 -8.44 13.75
N LYS A 98 8.79 -8.76 14.80
CA LYS A 98 9.99 -7.99 15.17
C LYS A 98 11.04 -7.94 14.05
N ASN A 99 11.20 -9.03 13.31
CA ASN A 99 12.11 -9.06 12.16
C ASN A 99 11.59 -8.23 10.98
N LEU A 100 10.27 -8.19 10.77
CA LEU A 100 9.63 -7.32 9.78
C LEU A 100 9.78 -5.84 10.14
N GLU A 101 9.60 -5.48 11.41
CA GLU A 101 9.82 -4.12 11.92
C GLU A 101 11.27 -3.66 11.66
N LYS A 102 12.25 -4.49 12.03
CA LYS A 102 13.67 -4.24 11.75
C LYS A 102 13.96 -4.12 10.25
N LEU A 103 13.29 -4.92 9.43
CA LEU A 103 13.42 -4.84 7.97
C LEU A 103 12.88 -3.50 7.45
N SER A 104 11.72 -3.06 7.94
CA SER A 104 11.14 -1.76 7.60
C SER A 104 12.11 -0.62 7.96
N ASP A 105 12.64 -0.62 9.18
CA ASP A 105 13.62 0.37 9.63
C ASP A 105 14.89 0.37 8.77
N ARG A 106 15.38 -0.81 8.38
CA ARG A 106 16.54 -0.92 7.48
C ARG A 106 16.25 -0.27 6.12
N ILE A 107 15.06 -0.49 5.57
CA ILE A 107 14.65 0.06 4.28
C ILE A 107 14.49 1.59 4.35
N LYS A 108 13.93 2.12 5.46
CA LYS A 108 13.78 3.58 5.68
C LYS A 108 15.11 4.32 5.53
N HIS A 109 16.21 3.71 5.97
CA HIS A 109 17.55 4.31 5.96
C HIS A 109 18.37 4.04 4.69
N TYR A 110 17.84 3.34 3.68
CA TYR A 110 18.62 3.11 2.47
C TYR A 110 18.90 4.41 1.71
N PRO A 111 20.14 4.63 1.23
CA PRO A 111 20.45 5.74 0.36
C PRO A 111 19.71 5.60 -0.97
N LYS A 112 19.44 6.74 -1.62
CA LYS A 112 18.73 6.83 -2.91
C LYS A 112 19.37 6.01 -4.05
N GLN A 113 20.65 5.66 -3.92
CA GLN A 113 21.39 4.82 -4.87
C GLN A 113 21.00 3.34 -4.78
N LEU A 114 20.53 2.88 -3.62
CA LEU A 114 20.12 1.50 -3.42
C LEU A 114 18.65 1.27 -3.77
N MET A 115 17.81 2.28 -3.50
CA MET A 115 16.37 2.23 -3.74
C MET A 115 15.78 3.64 -3.82
N SER A 116 14.84 3.85 -4.73
CA SER A 116 14.13 5.12 -4.89
C SER A 116 13.40 5.55 -3.60
N ALA A 117 13.18 6.85 -3.40
CA ALA A 117 12.46 7.35 -2.22
C ALA A 117 10.99 6.89 -2.19
N GLU A 118 10.38 6.76 -3.37
CA GLU A 118 9.00 6.32 -3.53
C GLU A 118 8.85 4.84 -3.17
N ASP A 119 9.71 3.98 -3.70
CA ASP A 119 9.68 2.55 -3.41
C ASP A 119 9.96 2.26 -1.94
N LYS A 120 10.92 2.98 -1.33
CA LYS A 120 11.18 2.88 0.11
C LYS A 120 9.91 3.15 0.90
N LYS A 121 9.27 4.31 0.65
CA LYS A 121 8.05 4.72 1.34
C LYS A 121 6.93 3.70 1.17
N GLY A 122 6.72 3.22 -0.04
CA GLY A 122 5.65 2.29 -0.35
C GLY A 122 5.86 0.89 0.25
N ILE A 123 7.09 0.35 0.16
CA ILE A 123 7.43 -0.96 0.75
C ILE A 123 7.35 -0.89 2.28
N THR A 124 7.89 0.16 2.90
CA THR A 124 7.82 0.32 4.36
C THR A 124 6.38 0.50 4.82
N ALA A 125 5.55 1.23 4.08
CA ALA A 125 4.13 1.36 4.42
C ALA A 125 3.40 0.01 4.41
N MET A 126 3.70 -0.89 3.47
CA MET A 126 3.11 -2.24 3.49
C MET A 126 3.61 -3.07 4.67
N ILE A 127 4.91 -3.03 4.96
CA ILE A 127 5.49 -3.79 6.08
C ILE A 127 4.95 -3.27 7.42
N ASP A 128 4.94 -1.95 7.61
CA ASP A 128 4.43 -1.28 8.81
C ASP A 128 2.95 -1.63 9.02
N TYR A 129 2.13 -1.58 7.96
CA TYR A 129 0.72 -1.98 8.03
C TYR A 129 0.56 -3.45 8.46
N ILE A 130 1.34 -4.38 7.89
CA ILE A 130 1.31 -5.80 8.25
C ILE A 130 1.67 -5.99 9.73
N THR A 131 2.65 -5.26 10.24
CA THR A 131 3.08 -5.35 11.64
C THR A 131 2.07 -4.74 12.62
N GLU A 132 1.45 -3.60 12.25
CA GLU A 132 0.43 -2.92 13.06
C GLU A 132 -0.88 -3.73 13.12
N HIS A 133 -1.25 -4.36 12.00
CA HIS A 133 -2.51 -5.10 11.85
C HIS A 133 -2.29 -6.63 11.89
N ARG A 134 -1.36 -7.10 12.74
CA ARG A 134 -1.05 -8.53 12.95
C ARG A 134 -2.29 -9.42 13.17
N THR A 135 -3.40 -8.84 13.64
CA THR A 135 -4.68 -9.52 13.91
C THR A 135 -5.68 -9.54 12.76
N GLU A 136 -5.52 -8.74 11.70
CA GLU A 136 -6.49 -8.68 10.58
C GLU A 136 -6.16 -9.63 9.41
N SER A 137 -4.91 -10.07 9.27
CA SER A 137 -4.50 -11.07 8.26
C SER A 137 -4.98 -12.50 8.57
N GLN A 138 -5.73 -12.70 9.66
CA GLN A 138 -6.27 -14.00 10.11
C GLN A 138 -7.78 -14.15 9.86
N LYS A 139 -8.43 -13.22 9.12
CA LYS A 139 -9.86 -13.33 8.77
C LYS A 139 -10.11 -13.54 7.29
#